data_AF-A0A2N6FQY1-F1
#
_entry.id   AF-A0A2N6FQY1-F1
#
_cell.length_a   1.000
_cell.length_b   1.000
_cell.length_c   1.000
_cell.angle_alpha   90.00
_cell.angle_beta   90.00
_cell.angle_gamma   90.00
#
_symmetry.space_group_name_H-M   'P 1'
#
loop_
_entity.id
_entity.type
_entity.pdbx_description
1 polymer ?
#
loop_
_entity_poly.entity_id
_entity_poly.type
_entity_poly.pdbx_seq_one_letter_code
_entity_poly.pdbx_strand_id
1 'polypeptide(L)'
;MRIFLPLILILGLLLGGCLGGAQHDPARHLGDSLISLDTVWNGTIVIDGTVKVAKGATLVIAPGTDIRFVRSDRDQDGLGDATLVVEGELLAIGNERQPIRFRSAEAEPQPGDWLELRVDFSRNTELRWCEIRDSAHTLHAHFTKGVMEDCHIHHNIDGTRLGEARFVIRHNLFEDNLGKGVNFRNTTVEIAWNVFRRNRVGLFLFETDRENAIHHNNFIANGDNLRLGDFFTGTLAVRDNWWGHAEAQAAAETIHDRKQDPEIGVVSIDPADSWLVEAGPRRSGVLKEDWSFATGGFVDSSAVSDGQLLYVSSWDGMLYALDGEGQPTWKAELGDVADAAPLVTDGRLFVQDWSRSVRALDSADGRELWRFAYPASPADDHRQGGLARSGEQLLVPAWNGALYALELADGTPRWEYASDGALRSTPLVLDGLIVIASEDGALHGLAPDGRLLWRYDSGAPLRAAPVALADGLVAVNRDGRVVALSRDGALRWQHDLGEECFYAAPLVADDAVLVATAAGTLWKLDAASGEPLWRVAVGSPLFATPLAVDGVVLFGDNCGRLNLFDLLSGARLGRFSAGDAIQSPLLQLGRQLIFGSRDGKVHALEPTSGENGEGA
;
A
#
# COMPACT_ATOMS: atom_id res chain seq x y z
N MET A 1 -4.31 -62.58 -13.51
CA MET A 1 -5.46 -62.37 -14.39
C MET A 1 -5.65 -60.86 -14.53
N ARG A 2 -5.21 -60.33 -15.68
CA ARG A 2 -5.38 -59.00 -16.30
C ARG A 2 -5.62 -57.74 -15.42
N ILE A 3 -4.58 -56.89 -15.45
CA ILE A 3 -4.55 -55.44 -15.24
C ILE A 3 -5.37 -54.75 -16.35
N PHE A 4 -6.13 -53.69 -16.04
CA PHE A 4 -6.52 -52.64 -16.99
C PHE A 4 -6.70 -51.29 -16.28
N LEU A 5 -5.78 -50.36 -16.57
CA LEU A 5 -5.89 -48.91 -16.41
C LEU A 5 -6.66 -48.34 -17.64
N PRO A 6 -7.41 -47.23 -17.53
CA PRO A 6 -7.66 -46.36 -18.67
C PRO A 6 -6.66 -45.19 -18.70
N LEU A 7 -5.92 -45.21 -19.81
CA LEU A 7 -5.06 -44.22 -20.43
C LEU A 7 -5.70 -42.81 -20.48
N ILE A 8 -5.05 -41.80 -19.89
CA ILE A 8 -5.28 -40.38 -20.26
C ILE A 8 -4.24 -40.05 -21.33
N LEU A 9 -4.73 -39.73 -22.52
CA LEU A 9 -3.92 -39.41 -23.69
C LEU A 9 -3.39 -37.98 -23.56
N ILE A 10 -2.09 -37.85 -23.31
CA ILE A 10 -1.33 -36.60 -23.49
C ILE A 10 -1.08 -36.47 -24.99
N LEU A 11 -1.55 -35.38 -25.60
CA LEU A 11 -1.12 -34.98 -26.94
C LEU A 11 -0.33 -33.68 -26.82
N GLY A 12 1.00 -33.78 -26.91
CA GLY A 12 1.89 -32.66 -27.15
C GLY A 12 2.40 -32.67 -28.58
N LEU A 13 2.36 -31.50 -29.23
CA LEU A 13 3.40 -30.91 -30.11
C LEU A 13 2.76 -29.96 -31.14
N LEU A 14 3.17 -28.69 -31.12
CA LEU A 14 4.15 -28.18 -32.10
C LEU A 14 4.60 -26.75 -31.73
N LEU A 15 5.91 -26.62 -31.54
CA LEU A 15 6.65 -25.36 -31.51
C LEU A 15 6.53 -24.66 -32.88
N GLY A 16 6.03 -23.44 -32.86
CA GLY A 16 6.11 -22.49 -33.96
C GLY A 16 6.40 -21.12 -33.37
N GLY A 17 7.66 -20.70 -33.40
CA GLY A 17 8.03 -19.34 -33.06
C GLY A 17 7.48 -18.38 -34.11
N CYS A 18 6.66 -17.43 -33.65
CA CYS A 18 6.40 -16.17 -34.33
C CYS A 18 6.26 -15.10 -33.25
N LEU A 19 6.99 -14.01 -33.43
CA LEU A 19 6.82 -12.74 -32.72
C LEU A 19 5.35 -12.30 -32.84
N GLY A 20 4.55 -12.59 -31.82
CA GLY A 20 3.16 -12.18 -31.73
C GLY A 20 3.07 -10.97 -30.81
N GLY A 21 2.98 -9.77 -31.39
CA GLY A 21 2.33 -8.67 -30.68
C GLY A 21 0.94 -9.12 -30.26
N ALA A 22 0.51 -8.78 -29.04
CA ALA A 22 -0.79 -9.14 -28.52
C ALA A 22 -1.89 -8.72 -29.51
N GLN A 23 -2.39 -9.68 -30.30
CA GLN A 23 -3.67 -9.52 -30.97
C GLN A 23 -4.72 -9.53 -29.87
N HIS A 24 -5.22 -8.36 -29.52
CA HIS A 24 -6.42 -8.25 -28.71
C HIS A 24 -7.56 -8.94 -29.46
N ASP A 25 -8.08 -10.03 -28.89
CA ASP A 25 -9.35 -10.57 -29.35
C ASP A 25 -10.40 -9.45 -29.29
N PRO A 26 -11.22 -9.28 -30.34
CA PRO A 26 -12.23 -8.23 -30.36
C PRO A 26 -13.20 -8.45 -29.21
N ALA A 27 -13.60 -7.34 -28.56
CA ALA A 27 -14.55 -7.40 -27.45
C ALA A 27 -15.84 -8.11 -27.87
N ARG A 28 -16.31 -9.03 -27.03
CA ARG A 28 -17.58 -9.75 -27.26
C ARG A 28 -18.73 -8.93 -26.69
N HIS A 29 -19.57 -8.38 -27.58
CA HIS A 29 -20.76 -7.63 -27.20
C HIS A 29 -21.97 -8.55 -27.00
N LEU A 30 -22.68 -8.36 -25.90
CA LEU A 30 -23.86 -9.13 -25.48
C LEU A 30 -24.97 -8.18 -25.02
N GLY A 31 -26.06 -8.13 -25.78
CA GLY A 31 -27.31 -7.56 -25.26
C GLY A 31 -28.16 -8.63 -24.59
N ASP A 32 -29.47 -8.52 -24.77
CA ASP A 32 -30.42 -9.50 -24.27
C ASP A 32 -30.14 -10.89 -24.88
N SER A 33 -29.63 -11.81 -24.06
CA SER A 33 -29.13 -13.11 -24.53
C SER A 33 -29.27 -14.23 -23.51
N LEU A 34 -29.24 -15.48 -24.00
CA LEU A 34 -29.38 -16.69 -23.21
C LEU A 34 -28.19 -17.62 -23.41
N ILE A 35 -27.52 -17.98 -22.32
CA ILE A 35 -26.52 -19.04 -22.22
C ILE A 35 -27.25 -20.30 -21.76
N SER A 36 -27.52 -21.21 -22.69
CA SER A 36 -28.24 -22.47 -22.41
C SER A 36 -27.34 -23.69 -22.29
N LEU A 37 -26.04 -23.53 -22.53
CA LEU A 37 -25.01 -24.57 -22.48
C LEU A 37 -23.80 -24.04 -21.72
N ASP A 38 -22.99 -24.96 -21.19
CA ASP A 38 -21.75 -24.61 -20.52
C ASP A 38 -20.88 -23.72 -21.42
N THR A 39 -20.47 -22.59 -20.86
CA THR A 39 -19.83 -21.51 -21.62
C THR A 39 -18.66 -20.95 -20.83
N VAL A 40 -17.57 -20.67 -21.54
CA VAL A 40 -16.40 -19.99 -20.99
C VAL A 40 -16.33 -18.57 -21.55
N TRP A 41 -16.17 -17.59 -20.66
CA TRP A 41 -15.81 -16.22 -21.02
C TRP A 41 -14.34 -15.96 -20.72
N ASN A 42 -13.70 -15.24 -21.63
CA ASN A 42 -12.34 -14.73 -21.53
C ASN A 42 -12.22 -13.44 -22.34
N GLY A 43 -11.17 -12.65 -22.10
CA GLY A 43 -10.96 -11.38 -22.80
C GLY A 43 -11.91 -10.27 -22.33
N THR A 44 -12.34 -9.39 -23.23
CA THR A 44 -13.30 -8.32 -22.91
C THR A 44 -14.72 -8.72 -23.30
N ILE A 45 -15.64 -8.67 -22.34
CA ILE A 45 -17.08 -8.89 -22.55
C ILE A 45 -17.79 -7.57 -22.29
N VAL A 46 -18.60 -7.11 -23.24
CA VAL A 46 -19.40 -5.88 -23.09
C VAL A 46 -20.87 -6.27 -23.01
N ILE A 47 -21.56 -5.85 -21.96
CA ILE A 47 -22.97 -6.16 -21.70
C ILE A 47 -23.78 -4.87 -21.76
N ASP A 48 -24.76 -4.78 -22.65
CA ASP A 48 -25.67 -3.63 -22.78
C ASP A 48 -27.15 -3.98 -22.54
N GLY A 49 -27.42 -5.19 -22.03
CA GLY A 49 -28.75 -5.68 -21.70
C GLY A 49 -28.73 -6.77 -20.63
N THR A 50 -29.69 -7.71 -20.71
CA THR A 50 -29.80 -8.85 -19.79
C THR A 50 -29.15 -10.10 -20.38
N VAL A 51 -28.05 -10.56 -19.79
CA VAL A 51 -27.48 -11.87 -20.13
C VAL A 51 -27.96 -12.90 -19.11
N LYS A 52 -28.66 -13.94 -19.58
CA LYS A 52 -29.20 -15.00 -18.71
C LYS A 52 -28.44 -16.31 -18.86
N VAL A 53 -27.96 -16.90 -17.78
CA VAL A 53 -27.45 -18.27 -17.70
C VAL A 53 -28.58 -19.18 -17.25
N ALA A 54 -29.01 -20.09 -18.13
CA ALA A 54 -30.14 -20.97 -17.88
C ALA A 54 -29.82 -22.01 -16.81
N LYS A 55 -30.88 -22.50 -16.16
CA LYS A 55 -30.78 -23.66 -15.26
C LYS A 55 -30.12 -24.85 -15.95
N GLY A 56 -29.11 -25.42 -15.30
CA GLY A 56 -28.36 -26.57 -15.81
C GLY A 56 -27.18 -26.23 -16.73
N ALA A 57 -26.96 -24.95 -17.04
CA ALA A 57 -25.74 -24.47 -17.68
C ALA A 57 -24.78 -23.86 -16.65
N THR A 58 -23.48 -24.00 -16.90
CA THR A 58 -22.43 -23.36 -16.10
C THR A 58 -21.75 -22.26 -16.91
N LEU A 59 -21.69 -21.04 -16.36
CA LEU A 59 -20.84 -19.98 -16.88
C LEU A 59 -19.51 -19.96 -16.12
N VAL A 60 -18.42 -20.25 -16.82
CA VAL A 60 -17.05 -20.10 -16.31
C VAL A 60 -16.47 -18.80 -16.84
N ILE A 61 -15.89 -17.98 -15.97
CA ILE A 61 -15.20 -16.75 -16.34
C ILE A 61 -13.72 -16.93 -16.00
N ALA A 62 -12.87 -16.87 -17.02
CA ALA A 62 -11.43 -17.11 -16.90
C ALA A 62 -10.71 -15.92 -16.24
N PRO A 63 -9.54 -16.14 -15.61
CA PRO A 63 -8.71 -15.05 -15.07
C PRO A 63 -8.44 -13.93 -16.07
N GLY A 64 -8.45 -12.69 -15.58
CA GLY A 64 -8.16 -11.50 -16.38
C GLY A 64 -9.29 -11.05 -17.31
N THR A 65 -10.44 -11.73 -17.29
CA THR A 65 -11.63 -11.29 -18.04
C THR A 65 -12.10 -9.92 -17.53
N ASP A 66 -12.36 -8.99 -18.45
CA ASP A 66 -12.89 -7.65 -18.19
C ASP A 66 -14.32 -7.57 -18.70
N ILE A 67 -15.29 -7.62 -17.79
CA ILE A 67 -16.73 -7.53 -18.05
C ILE A 67 -17.16 -6.09 -17.82
N ARG A 68 -17.60 -5.43 -18.89
CA ARG A 68 -18.00 -4.03 -18.90
C ARG A 68 -19.50 -3.92 -19.15
N PHE A 69 -20.21 -3.27 -18.25
CA PHE A 69 -21.64 -3.03 -18.37
C PHE A 69 -21.87 -1.63 -18.91
N VAL A 70 -22.55 -1.51 -20.04
CA VAL A 70 -22.93 -0.23 -20.64
C VAL A 70 -24.13 0.32 -19.88
N ARG A 71 -24.04 1.58 -19.48
CA ARG A 71 -25.14 2.20 -18.75
C ARG A 71 -26.33 2.43 -19.69
N SER A 72 -27.50 1.98 -19.24
CA SER A 72 -28.78 2.24 -19.88
C SER A 72 -29.84 2.28 -18.80
N ASP A 73 -30.59 3.38 -18.68
CA ASP A 73 -31.67 3.57 -17.70
C ASP A 73 -32.99 3.70 -18.47
N ARG A 74 -33.63 2.57 -18.80
CA ARG A 74 -34.83 2.57 -19.65
C ARG A 74 -36.10 2.90 -18.87
N ASP A 75 -36.13 2.60 -17.58
CA ASP A 75 -37.30 2.84 -16.72
C ASP A 75 -37.22 4.17 -15.92
N GLN A 76 -36.12 4.91 -16.05
CA GLN A 76 -35.89 6.24 -15.47
C GLN A 76 -35.89 6.24 -13.95
N ASP A 77 -35.45 5.15 -13.33
CA ASP A 77 -35.28 5.05 -11.88
C ASP A 77 -33.91 5.57 -11.39
N GLY A 78 -33.02 5.90 -12.33
CA GLY A 78 -31.68 6.42 -12.08
C GLY A 78 -30.59 5.35 -12.05
N LEU A 79 -30.94 4.07 -12.18
CA LEU A 79 -30.03 2.93 -12.18
C LEU A 79 -29.82 2.41 -13.61
N GLY A 80 -28.67 1.78 -13.85
CA GLY A 80 -28.43 1.07 -15.09
C GLY A 80 -29.09 -0.31 -15.09
N ASP A 81 -29.71 -0.67 -16.21
CA ASP A 81 -30.48 -1.90 -16.40
C ASP A 81 -29.62 -3.14 -16.68
N ALA A 82 -28.37 -2.95 -17.10
CA ALA A 82 -27.52 -4.04 -17.58
C ALA A 82 -27.24 -5.04 -16.44
N THR A 83 -27.46 -6.34 -16.70
CA THR A 83 -27.39 -7.37 -15.65
C THR A 83 -26.96 -8.72 -16.20
N LEU A 84 -26.28 -9.49 -15.34
CA LEU A 84 -26.03 -10.92 -15.53
C LEU A 84 -26.94 -11.70 -14.58
N VAL A 85 -27.89 -12.45 -15.14
CA VAL A 85 -28.84 -13.27 -14.38
C VAL A 85 -28.44 -14.75 -14.50
N VAL A 86 -28.21 -15.41 -13.37
CA VAL A 86 -27.74 -16.80 -13.31
C VAL A 86 -28.76 -17.66 -12.56
N GLU A 87 -29.41 -18.57 -13.30
CA GLU A 87 -30.24 -19.66 -12.74
C GLU A 87 -29.53 -21.02 -12.76
N GLY A 88 -28.36 -21.07 -13.41
CA GLY A 88 -27.44 -22.21 -13.47
C GLY A 88 -26.33 -22.10 -12.43
N GLU A 89 -25.08 -22.26 -12.86
CA GLU A 89 -23.89 -22.07 -12.03
C GLU A 89 -23.01 -20.92 -12.56
N LEU A 90 -22.30 -20.24 -11.66
CA LEU A 90 -21.36 -19.17 -12.00
C LEU A 90 -20.03 -19.45 -11.31
N LEU A 91 -18.98 -19.66 -12.12
CA LEU A 91 -17.61 -19.89 -11.67
C LEU A 91 -16.71 -18.76 -12.20
N ALA A 92 -16.62 -17.66 -11.45
CA ALA A 92 -15.68 -16.58 -11.74
C ALA A 92 -14.46 -16.71 -10.84
N ILE A 93 -13.42 -17.37 -11.36
CA ILE A 93 -12.22 -17.71 -10.60
C ILE A 93 -11.02 -17.04 -11.26
N GLY A 94 -10.66 -15.86 -10.76
CA GLY A 94 -9.46 -15.14 -11.14
C GLY A 94 -8.22 -15.58 -10.37
N ASN A 95 -7.18 -14.76 -10.42
CA ASN A 95 -6.02 -14.88 -9.54
C ASN A 95 -5.48 -13.47 -9.20
N GLU A 96 -4.52 -13.40 -8.28
CA GLU A 96 -3.91 -12.15 -7.79
C GLU A 96 -3.48 -11.18 -8.90
N ARG A 97 -2.90 -11.71 -9.99
CA ARG A 97 -2.34 -10.89 -11.09
C ARG A 97 -3.35 -10.60 -12.19
N GLN A 98 -4.32 -11.49 -12.36
CA GLN A 98 -5.34 -11.42 -13.37
C GLN A 98 -6.71 -11.53 -12.69
N PRO A 99 -7.10 -10.51 -11.88
CA PRO A 99 -8.42 -10.47 -11.31
C PRO A 99 -9.45 -10.37 -12.42
N ILE A 100 -10.61 -10.99 -12.20
CA ILE A 100 -11.78 -10.80 -13.07
C ILE A 100 -12.41 -9.47 -12.68
N ARG A 101 -12.74 -8.63 -13.66
CA ARG A 101 -13.31 -7.30 -13.39
C ARG A 101 -14.75 -7.23 -13.88
N PHE A 102 -15.64 -6.76 -13.01
CA PHE A 102 -17.01 -6.40 -13.33
C PHE A 102 -17.16 -4.90 -13.03
N ARG A 103 -17.37 -4.10 -14.07
CA ARG A 103 -17.34 -2.63 -13.95
C ARG A 103 -18.21 -1.94 -14.98
N SER A 104 -18.44 -0.64 -14.76
CA SER A 104 -19.06 0.23 -15.78
C SER A 104 -18.19 0.32 -17.04
N ALA A 105 -18.83 0.41 -18.20
CA ALA A 105 -18.20 0.72 -19.47
C ALA A 105 -18.02 2.23 -19.69
N GLU A 106 -18.61 3.07 -18.83
CA GLU A 106 -18.60 4.52 -18.97
C GLU A 106 -17.21 5.13 -18.74
N ALA A 107 -16.98 6.29 -19.33
CA ALA A 107 -15.72 7.03 -19.17
C ALA A 107 -15.57 7.61 -17.75
N GLU A 108 -16.69 7.96 -17.11
CA GLU A 108 -16.76 8.45 -15.73
C GLU A 108 -17.71 7.56 -14.92
N PRO A 109 -17.26 6.36 -14.52
CA PRO A 109 -18.10 5.39 -13.82
C PRO A 109 -18.75 5.98 -12.57
N GLN A 110 -20.04 5.70 -12.37
CA GLN A 110 -20.78 6.03 -11.16
C GLN A 110 -21.34 4.76 -10.49
N PRO A 111 -21.48 4.75 -9.16
CA PRO A 111 -22.20 3.68 -8.49
C PRO A 111 -23.64 3.62 -9.01
N GLY A 112 -24.05 2.45 -9.52
CA GLY A 112 -25.38 2.25 -10.10
C GLY A 112 -25.42 2.30 -11.62
N ASP A 113 -24.28 2.42 -12.31
CA ASP A 113 -24.21 2.39 -13.78
C ASP A 113 -24.69 1.07 -14.39
N TRP A 114 -24.71 0.00 -13.60
CA TRP A 114 -25.28 -1.29 -13.97
C TRP A 114 -25.93 -1.94 -12.75
N LEU A 115 -26.87 -2.86 -12.99
CA LEU A 115 -27.78 -3.29 -11.94
C LEU A 115 -27.08 -4.26 -10.98
N GLU A 116 -26.85 -5.49 -11.42
CA GLU A 116 -26.46 -6.57 -10.53
C GLU A 116 -25.95 -7.83 -11.24
N LEU A 117 -25.19 -8.62 -10.50
CA LEU A 117 -25.02 -10.06 -10.74
C LEU A 117 -26.09 -10.80 -9.95
N ARG A 118 -27.22 -11.09 -10.60
CA ARG A 118 -28.33 -11.78 -9.98
C ARG A 118 -28.13 -13.29 -10.04
N VAL A 119 -28.14 -13.98 -8.91
CA VAL A 119 -27.90 -15.43 -8.85
C VAL A 119 -28.98 -16.13 -8.04
N ASP A 120 -29.90 -16.81 -8.72
CA ASP A 120 -31.07 -17.42 -8.12
C ASP A 120 -31.01 -18.96 -8.23
N PHE A 121 -31.25 -19.65 -7.11
CA PHE A 121 -31.33 -21.12 -7.02
C PHE A 121 -30.06 -21.88 -7.42
N SER A 122 -28.91 -21.21 -7.47
CA SER A 122 -27.64 -21.83 -7.84
C SER A 122 -27.14 -22.74 -6.71
N ARG A 123 -26.69 -23.94 -7.09
CA ARG A 123 -26.09 -24.89 -6.14
C ARG A 123 -24.61 -24.65 -5.92
N ASN A 124 -23.97 -23.94 -6.85
CA ASN A 124 -22.55 -23.63 -6.81
C ASN A 124 -22.27 -22.29 -7.49
N THR A 125 -21.87 -21.31 -6.69
CA THR A 125 -21.45 -19.99 -7.15
C THR A 125 -20.13 -19.64 -6.52
N GLU A 126 -19.11 -19.39 -7.34
CA GLU A 126 -17.78 -19.02 -6.88
C GLU A 126 -17.38 -17.68 -7.48
N LEU A 127 -17.05 -16.73 -6.60
CA LEU A 127 -16.39 -15.48 -6.92
C LEU A 127 -15.05 -15.49 -6.19
N ARG A 128 -13.96 -15.64 -6.95
CA ARG A 128 -12.59 -15.64 -6.41
C ARG A 128 -11.76 -14.65 -7.19
N TRP A 129 -11.00 -13.80 -6.50
CA TRP A 129 -10.14 -12.81 -7.17
C TRP A 129 -10.92 -11.94 -8.17
N CYS A 130 -12.09 -11.47 -7.74
CA CYS A 130 -12.94 -10.60 -8.52
C CYS A 130 -12.86 -9.15 -7.99
N GLU A 131 -12.73 -8.19 -8.89
CA GLU A 131 -13.01 -6.78 -8.62
C GLU A 131 -14.42 -6.49 -9.12
N ILE A 132 -15.32 -6.06 -8.24
CA ILE A 132 -16.70 -5.71 -8.61
C ILE A 132 -17.01 -4.29 -8.13
N ARG A 133 -17.36 -3.43 -9.09
CA ARG A 133 -17.57 -2.00 -8.83
C ARG A 133 -18.59 -1.36 -9.77
N ASP A 134 -19.00 -0.14 -9.40
CA ASP A 134 -19.89 0.74 -10.16
C ASP A 134 -21.33 0.18 -10.29
N SER A 135 -21.68 -0.86 -9.52
CA SER A 135 -23.00 -1.50 -9.58
C SER A 135 -24.01 -0.85 -8.63
N ALA A 136 -25.29 -1.07 -8.89
CA ALA A 136 -26.33 -0.84 -7.90
C ALA A 136 -26.23 -1.89 -6.80
N HIS A 137 -26.21 -3.18 -7.17
CA HIS A 137 -26.23 -4.32 -6.24
C HIS A 137 -25.27 -5.41 -6.73
N THR A 138 -24.02 -5.41 -6.26
CA THR A 138 -22.93 -6.29 -6.70
C THR A 138 -23.36 -7.75 -6.96
N LEU A 139 -23.41 -8.58 -5.91
CA LEU A 139 -23.92 -9.95 -5.97
C LEU A 139 -25.28 -9.93 -5.29
N HIS A 140 -26.34 -10.21 -6.04
CA HIS A 140 -27.70 -10.32 -5.52
C HIS A 140 -28.16 -11.77 -5.64
N ALA A 141 -28.10 -12.53 -4.54
CA ALA A 141 -28.29 -13.97 -4.57
C ALA A 141 -29.45 -14.46 -3.71
N HIS A 142 -30.36 -15.26 -4.30
CA HIS A 142 -31.47 -15.90 -3.59
C HIS A 142 -31.42 -17.43 -3.69
N PHE A 143 -31.69 -18.14 -2.59
CA PHE A 143 -31.71 -19.61 -2.56
C PHE A 143 -30.42 -20.28 -3.08
N THR A 144 -29.31 -19.56 -2.99
CA THR A 144 -28.04 -19.90 -3.62
C THR A 144 -27.02 -20.38 -2.59
N LYS A 145 -26.10 -21.27 -3.01
CA LYS A 145 -24.91 -21.64 -2.24
C LYS A 145 -23.65 -21.15 -2.94
N GLY A 146 -22.73 -20.52 -2.21
CA GLY A 146 -21.51 -20.05 -2.83
C GLY A 146 -20.38 -19.63 -1.91
N VAL A 147 -19.29 -19.21 -2.54
CA VAL A 147 -18.08 -18.69 -1.91
C VAL A 147 -17.69 -17.37 -2.57
N MET A 148 -17.34 -16.38 -1.73
CA MET A 148 -16.71 -15.13 -2.15
C MET A 148 -15.37 -14.99 -1.42
N GLU A 149 -14.27 -15.04 -2.16
CA GLU A 149 -12.94 -15.07 -1.55
C GLU A 149 -11.90 -14.27 -2.34
N ASP A 150 -11.00 -13.56 -1.65
CA ASP A 150 -9.97 -12.71 -2.26
C ASP A 150 -10.54 -11.66 -3.25
N CYS A 151 -11.78 -11.19 -3.03
CA CYS A 151 -12.45 -10.22 -3.87
C CYS A 151 -12.31 -8.79 -3.33
N HIS A 152 -12.40 -7.82 -4.24
CA HIS A 152 -12.47 -6.40 -3.94
C HIS A 152 -13.81 -5.84 -4.40
N ILE A 153 -14.66 -5.43 -3.45
CA ILE A 153 -16.02 -4.94 -3.68
C ILE A 153 -16.08 -3.47 -3.30
N HIS A 154 -16.09 -2.58 -4.29
CA HIS A 154 -15.97 -1.15 -4.04
C HIS A 154 -16.75 -0.26 -4.99
N HIS A 155 -17.03 0.97 -4.57
CA HIS A 155 -17.68 1.97 -5.41
C HIS A 155 -19.05 1.52 -5.95
N ASN A 156 -19.84 0.83 -5.12
CA ASN A 156 -21.21 0.40 -5.44
C ASN A 156 -22.25 1.16 -4.60
N ILE A 157 -23.52 1.15 -5.02
CA ILE A 157 -24.61 1.64 -4.16
C ILE A 157 -24.74 0.72 -2.94
N ASP A 158 -24.97 -0.58 -3.17
CA ASP A 158 -24.80 -1.61 -2.15
C ASP A 158 -23.86 -2.69 -2.73
N GLY A 159 -23.01 -3.25 -1.88
CA GLY A 159 -22.21 -4.44 -2.18
C GLY A 159 -23.08 -5.69 -2.27
N THR A 160 -22.75 -6.71 -1.49
CA THR A 160 -23.42 -8.02 -1.60
C THR A 160 -24.80 -8.03 -0.93
N ARG A 161 -25.80 -8.64 -1.58
CA ARG A 161 -27.17 -8.87 -1.06
C ARG A 161 -27.53 -10.36 -1.11
N LEU A 162 -27.79 -10.96 0.05
CA LEU A 162 -28.11 -12.39 0.16
C LEU A 162 -29.50 -12.62 0.78
N GLY A 163 -30.33 -13.42 0.12
CA GLY A 163 -31.66 -13.82 0.60
C GLY A 163 -31.80 -15.34 0.64
N GLU A 164 -32.16 -15.90 1.79
CA GLU A 164 -32.43 -17.35 1.92
C GLU A 164 -31.28 -18.26 1.42
N ALA A 165 -30.04 -17.78 1.48
CA ALA A 165 -28.86 -18.38 0.86
C ALA A 165 -27.91 -19.06 1.88
N ARG A 166 -26.79 -19.60 1.39
CA ARG A 166 -25.65 -20.04 2.22
C ARG A 166 -24.32 -19.62 1.59
N PHE A 167 -23.53 -18.81 2.29
CA PHE A 167 -22.27 -18.29 1.76
C PHE A 167 -21.10 -18.38 2.74
N VAL A 168 -19.91 -18.61 2.18
CA VAL A 168 -18.62 -18.35 2.86
C VAL A 168 -18.01 -17.10 2.22
N ILE A 169 -17.76 -16.08 3.02
CA ILE A 169 -17.22 -14.79 2.60
C ILE A 169 -15.92 -14.55 3.39
N ARG A 170 -14.77 -14.70 2.75
CA ARG A 170 -13.49 -14.59 3.44
C ARG A 170 -12.38 -13.92 2.65
N HIS A 171 -11.44 -13.27 3.34
CA HIS A 171 -10.31 -12.61 2.69
C HIS A 171 -10.73 -11.58 1.64
N ASN A 172 -11.84 -10.88 1.83
CA ASN A 172 -12.28 -9.84 0.89
C ASN A 172 -12.01 -8.44 1.45
N LEU A 173 -11.98 -7.46 0.55
CA LEU A 173 -12.02 -6.04 0.86
C LEU A 173 -13.36 -5.46 0.40
N PHE A 174 -14.14 -4.93 1.33
CA PHE A 174 -15.36 -4.18 1.07
C PHE A 174 -15.11 -2.72 1.43
N GLU A 175 -14.99 -1.85 0.43
CA GLU A 175 -14.69 -0.45 0.67
C GLU A 175 -15.44 0.55 -0.19
N ASP A 176 -15.64 1.77 0.34
CA ASP A 176 -16.17 2.89 -0.42
C ASP A 176 -17.52 2.61 -1.12
N ASN A 177 -18.33 1.71 -0.55
CA ASN A 177 -19.71 1.49 -0.99
C ASN A 177 -20.63 2.51 -0.34
N LEU A 178 -21.46 3.20 -1.13
CA LEU A 178 -22.35 4.28 -0.66
C LEU A 178 -23.36 3.80 0.38
N GLY A 179 -23.69 2.51 0.34
CA GLY A 179 -24.62 1.82 1.21
C GLY A 179 -23.92 0.76 2.04
N LYS A 180 -24.21 -0.51 1.76
CA LYS A 180 -23.83 -1.65 2.61
C LYS A 180 -22.67 -2.42 1.98
N GLY A 181 -21.69 -2.87 2.77
CA GLY A 181 -20.67 -3.81 2.29
C GLY A 181 -21.26 -5.20 2.02
N VAL A 182 -21.85 -5.82 3.04
CA VAL A 182 -22.64 -7.05 2.90
C VAL A 182 -23.99 -6.89 3.61
N ASN A 183 -25.05 -7.24 2.90
CA ASN A 183 -26.43 -7.28 3.36
C ASN A 183 -26.95 -8.71 3.24
N PHE A 184 -27.60 -9.22 4.30
CA PHE A 184 -28.23 -10.52 4.22
C PHE A 184 -29.51 -10.65 5.05
N ARG A 185 -30.39 -11.53 4.56
CA ARG A 185 -31.69 -11.91 5.15
C ARG A 185 -31.83 -13.43 5.12
N ASN A 186 -32.21 -14.01 6.25
CA ASN A 186 -32.48 -15.45 6.44
C ASN A 186 -31.42 -16.33 5.75
N THR A 187 -30.15 -15.95 5.85
CA THR A 187 -29.04 -16.58 5.14
C THR A 187 -28.10 -17.17 6.18
N THR A 188 -27.51 -18.34 5.90
CA THR A 188 -26.42 -18.90 6.73
C THR A 188 -25.08 -18.39 6.18
N VAL A 189 -24.37 -17.58 6.93
CA VAL A 189 -23.05 -17.07 6.52
C VAL A 189 -21.90 -17.51 7.42
N GLU A 190 -20.74 -17.71 6.81
CA GLU A 190 -19.44 -17.56 7.48
C GLU A 190 -18.77 -16.31 6.89
N ILE A 191 -18.58 -15.28 7.70
CA ILE A 191 -17.91 -14.03 7.33
C ILE A 191 -16.65 -13.91 8.19
N ALA A 192 -15.49 -14.15 7.60
CA ALA A 192 -14.23 -14.12 8.35
C ALA A 192 -13.04 -13.62 7.54
N TRP A 193 -12.06 -12.99 8.21
CA TRP A 193 -10.84 -12.49 7.58
C TRP A 193 -11.07 -11.44 6.49
N ASN A 194 -12.16 -10.68 6.56
CA ASN A 194 -12.43 -9.58 5.63
C ASN A 194 -12.03 -8.23 6.23
N VAL A 195 -11.83 -7.24 5.37
CA VAL A 195 -11.73 -5.83 5.75
C VAL A 195 -12.97 -5.10 5.24
N PHE A 196 -13.66 -4.40 6.14
CA PHE A 196 -14.78 -3.51 5.83
C PHE A 196 -14.38 -2.09 6.19
N ARG A 197 -14.21 -1.20 5.20
CA ARG A 197 -13.84 0.18 5.48
C ARG A 197 -14.57 1.22 4.64
N ARG A 198 -14.86 2.38 5.22
CA ARG A 198 -15.46 3.52 4.49
C ARG A 198 -16.77 3.19 3.76
N ASN A 199 -17.54 2.24 4.27
CA ASN A 199 -18.91 2.00 3.81
C ASN A 199 -19.87 2.79 4.69
N ARG A 200 -21.06 3.15 4.18
CA ARG A 200 -22.11 3.69 5.08
C ARG A 200 -22.48 2.66 6.15
N VAL A 201 -22.58 1.38 5.77
CA VAL A 201 -22.73 0.25 6.70
C VAL A 201 -21.78 -0.87 6.28
N GLY A 202 -20.95 -1.37 7.19
CA GLY A 202 -20.07 -2.52 6.93
C GLY A 202 -20.87 -3.80 6.69
N LEU A 203 -21.55 -4.27 7.74
CA LEU A 203 -22.48 -5.41 7.70
C LEU A 203 -23.91 -4.99 8.06
N PHE A 204 -24.87 -5.39 7.25
CA PHE A 204 -26.29 -5.22 7.53
C PHE A 204 -27.00 -6.57 7.59
N LEU A 205 -27.52 -6.91 8.77
CA LEU A 205 -28.36 -8.09 8.96
C LEU A 205 -29.81 -7.63 8.99
N PHE A 206 -30.59 -7.95 7.97
CA PHE A 206 -31.99 -7.50 7.91
C PHE A 206 -32.89 -8.30 8.86
N GLU A 207 -32.86 -9.63 8.75
CA GLU A 207 -33.49 -10.59 9.69
C GLU A 207 -32.84 -11.96 9.52
N THR A 208 -32.89 -12.80 10.55
CA THR A 208 -32.44 -14.20 10.47
C THR A 208 -33.09 -15.05 11.56
N ASP A 209 -33.44 -16.28 11.21
CA ASP A 209 -33.68 -17.40 12.15
C ASP A 209 -32.57 -18.46 12.07
N ARG A 210 -31.52 -18.21 11.27
CA ARG A 210 -30.40 -19.11 11.00
C ARG A 210 -29.16 -18.74 11.79
N GLU A 211 -28.29 -19.73 12.00
CA GLU A 211 -26.96 -19.54 12.56
C GLU A 211 -26.04 -18.78 11.60
N ASN A 212 -25.25 -17.87 12.16
CA ASN A 212 -24.29 -17.04 11.44
C ASN A 212 -22.96 -17.00 12.20
N ALA A 213 -21.86 -17.22 11.50
CA ALA A 213 -20.52 -17.12 12.04
C ALA A 213 -19.85 -15.86 11.49
N ILE A 214 -19.69 -14.83 12.34
CA ILE A 214 -19.05 -13.56 11.96
C ILE A 214 -17.90 -13.34 12.94
N HIS A 215 -16.67 -13.55 12.46
CA HIS A 215 -15.48 -13.47 13.31
C HIS A 215 -14.21 -13.16 12.52
N HIS A 216 -13.17 -12.68 13.19
CA HIS A 216 -11.87 -12.42 12.57
C HIS A 216 -11.91 -11.39 11.42
N ASN A 217 -12.77 -10.39 11.47
CA ASN A 217 -12.82 -9.30 10.48
C ASN A 217 -12.31 -7.98 11.06
N ASN A 218 -11.82 -7.10 10.20
CA ASN A 218 -11.47 -5.73 10.55
C ASN A 218 -12.53 -4.76 10.03
N PHE A 219 -13.07 -3.93 10.90
CA PHE A 219 -14.00 -2.86 10.58
C PHE A 219 -13.39 -1.51 10.94
N ILE A 220 -13.35 -0.56 10.01
CA ILE A 220 -12.80 0.78 10.28
C ILE A 220 -13.48 1.84 9.43
N ALA A 221 -13.77 3.00 10.03
CA ALA A 221 -14.28 4.18 9.33
C ALA A 221 -15.57 3.93 8.51
N ASN A 222 -16.38 2.94 8.88
CA ASN A 222 -17.73 2.82 8.36
C ASN A 222 -18.66 3.77 9.12
N GLY A 223 -19.81 4.13 8.55
CA GLY A 223 -20.86 4.84 9.29
C GLY A 223 -21.36 4.00 10.47
N ASP A 224 -21.92 2.83 10.16
CA ASP A 224 -22.13 1.74 11.12
C ASP A 224 -21.21 0.57 10.73
N ASN A 225 -20.41 0.03 11.65
CA ASN A 225 -19.64 -1.19 11.37
C ASN A 225 -20.57 -2.40 11.20
N LEU A 226 -21.60 -2.48 12.04
CA LEU A 226 -22.67 -3.47 11.93
C LEU A 226 -24.02 -2.83 12.29
N ARG A 227 -25.05 -3.13 11.50
CA ARG A 227 -26.41 -2.68 11.74
C ARG A 227 -27.42 -3.81 11.64
N LEU A 228 -28.32 -3.89 12.62
CA LEU A 228 -29.49 -4.76 12.57
C LEU A 228 -30.65 -4.06 11.86
N GLY A 229 -31.45 -4.84 11.13
CA GLY A 229 -32.65 -4.39 10.45
C GLY A 229 -33.86 -4.35 11.38
N ASP A 230 -34.83 -3.54 10.97
CA ASP A 230 -36.01 -3.15 11.75
C ASP A 230 -36.89 -4.34 12.22
N PHE A 231 -36.78 -5.50 11.57
CA PHE A 231 -37.61 -6.68 11.87
C PHE A 231 -36.89 -7.75 12.70
N PHE A 232 -35.58 -7.61 12.91
CA PHE A 232 -34.84 -8.56 13.72
C PHE A 232 -34.95 -8.19 15.21
N THR A 233 -35.49 -9.08 16.05
CA THR A 233 -35.64 -8.83 17.51
C THR A 233 -34.79 -9.76 18.38
N GLY A 234 -34.02 -10.65 17.75
CA GLY A 234 -33.17 -11.64 18.41
C GLY A 234 -31.86 -11.09 18.96
N THR A 235 -30.95 -12.01 19.30
CA THR A 235 -29.57 -11.72 19.71
C THR A 235 -28.62 -12.21 18.62
N LEU A 236 -27.75 -11.34 18.13
CA LEU A 236 -26.64 -11.71 17.25
C LEU A 236 -25.34 -11.67 18.07
N ALA A 237 -24.71 -12.83 18.26
CA ALA A 237 -23.41 -12.91 18.91
C ALA A 237 -22.29 -12.95 17.86
N VAL A 238 -21.33 -12.04 17.96
CA VAL A 238 -20.15 -11.95 17.10
C VAL A 238 -18.90 -11.85 17.97
N ARG A 239 -17.79 -12.43 17.51
CA ARG A 239 -16.56 -12.55 18.31
C ARG A 239 -15.31 -12.36 17.47
N ASP A 240 -14.21 -12.03 18.12
CA ASP A 240 -12.88 -11.95 17.50
C ASP A 240 -12.83 -10.99 16.31
N ASN A 241 -13.69 -9.97 16.24
CA ASN A 241 -13.63 -8.94 15.21
C ASN A 241 -13.01 -7.67 15.80
N TRP A 242 -12.18 -6.99 15.02
CA TRP A 242 -11.69 -5.66 15.38
C TRP A 242 -12.62 -4.58 14.84
N TRP A 243 -13.04 -3.65 15.69
CA TRP A 243 -14.11 -2.69 15.41
C TRP A 243 -13.61 -1.24 15.23
N GLY A 244 -12.34 -1.07 14.89
CA GLY A 244 -11.73 0.25 14.72
C GLY A 244 -11.17 0.86 16.00
N HIS A 245 -11.47 0.27 17.15
CA HIS A 245 -11.08 0.76 18.47
C HIS A 245 -10.64 -0.38 19.37
N ALA A 246 -9.60 -0.14 20.18
CA ALA A 246 -9.18 -1.07 21.23
C ALA A 246 -10.13 -1.05 22.45
N GLU A 247 -10.83 0.07 22.68
CA GLU A 247 -11.80 0.18 23.77
C GLU A 247 -13.15 -0.43 23.39
N ALA A 248 -13.62 -1.40 24.19
CA ALA A 248 -14.87 -2.11 23.93
C ALA A 248 -16.11 -1.20 23.90
N GLN A 249 -16.11 -0.10 24.66
CA GLN A 249 -17.20 0.87 24.65
C GLN A 249 -17.27 1.63 23.32
N ALA A 250 -16.14 2.17 22.85
CA ALA A 250 -16.05 2.83 21.55
C ALA A 250 -16.40 1.86 20.40
N ALA A 251 -15.93 0.60 20.48
CA ALA A 251 -16.31 -0.44 19.54
C ALA A 251 -17.84 -0.66 19.50
N ALA A 252 -18.50 -0.70 20.66
CA ALA A 252 -19.95 -0.89 20.76
C ALA A 252 -20.76 0.30 20.20
N GLU A 253 -20.21 1.51 20.21
CA GLU A 253 -20.86 2.71 19.65
C GLU A 253 -20.93 2.69 18.12
N THR A 254 -20.04 1.91 17.48
CA THR A 254 -20.06 1.70 16.01
C THR A 254 -21.13 0.71 15.54
N ILE A 255 -21.94 0.17 16.45
CA ILE A 255 -22.94 -0.87 16.17
C ILE A 255 -24.34 -0.33 16.41
N HIS A 256 -25.18 -0.43 15.37
CA HIS A 256 -26.58 -0.01 15.42
C HIS A 256 -27.48 -1.20 15.78
N ASP A 257 -27.85 -1.27 17.05
CA ASP A 257 -28.68 -2.31 17.65
C ASP A 257 -29.72 -1.72 18.63
N ARG A 258 -30.32 -2.56 19.49
CA ARG A 258 -31.31 -2.19 20.50
C ARG A 258 -30.93 -0.97 21.36
N LYS A 259 -29.64 -0.74 21.59
CA LYS A 259 -29.18 0.40 22.39
C LYS A 259 -29.49 1.73 21.73
N GLN A 260 -29.52 1.76 20.40
CA GLN A 260 -29.82 2.95 19.59
C GLN A 260 -31.29 2.97 19.13
N ASP A 261 -31.86 1.80 18.84
CA ASP A 261 -33.26 1.64 18.44
C ASP A 261 -33.97 0.57 19.31
N PRO A 262 -34.84 0.95 20.25
CA PRO A 262 -35.48 -0.01 21.16
C PRO A 262 -36.33 -1.10 20.49
N GLU A 263 -36.71 -0.95 19.22
CA GLU A 263 -37.59 -1.88 18.51
C GLU A 263 -36.84 -3.07 17.89
N ILE A 264 -35.50 -2.99 17.78
CA ILE A 264 -34.68 -4.03 17.12
C ILE A 264 -33.94 -4.96 18.11
N GLY A 265 -33.18 -5.90 17.55
CA GLY A 265 -32.40 -6.93 18.22
C GLY A 265 -31.16 -6.38 18.91
N VAL A 266 -30.46 -7.23 19.66
CA VAL A 266 -29.21 -6.84 20.34
C VAL A 266 -28.01 -7.53 19.70
N VAL A 267 -26.88 -6.82 19.66
CA VAL A 267 -25.60 -7.38 19.24
C VAL A 267 -24.72 -7.57 20.46
N SER A 268 -24.24 -8.79 20.65
CA SER A 268 -23.24 -9.11 21.67
C SER A 268 -21.90 -9.25 20.99
N ILE A 269 -20.92 -8.40 21.36
CA ILE A 269 -19.57 -8.44 20.83
C ILE A 269 -18.58 -8.96 21.86
N ASP A 270 -17.63 -9.76 21.39
CA ASP A 270 -16.36 -10.07 22.04
C ASP A 270 -15.25 -9.57 21.11
N PRO A 271 -14.79 -8.32 21.26
CA PRO A 271 -13.93 -7.66 20.27
C PRO A 271 -12.50 -8.20 20.32
N ALA A 272 -11.82 -8.21 19.17
CA ALA A 272 -10.37 -8.40 19.12
C ALA A 272 -9.66 -7.15 19.65
N ASP A 273 -8.54 -7.34 20.36
CA ASP A 273 -7.79 -6.25 21.00
C ASP A 273 -7.15 -5.26 20.01
N SER A 274 -6.89 -5.72 18.78
CA SER A 274 -6.22 -4.94 17.74
C SER A 274 -6.56 -5.45 16.35
N TRP A 275 -6.15 -4.70 15.33
CA TRP A 275 -6.25 -5.12 13.93
C TRP A 275 -5.72 -6.52 13.71
N LEU A 276 -6.50 -7.31 12.99
CA LEU A 276 -6.19 -8.67 12.64
C LEU A 276 -5.31 -8.67 11.40
N VAL A 277 -4.02 -8.91 11.60
CA VAL A 277 -3.06 -9.09 10.51
C VAL A 277 -3.54 -10.25 9.64
N GLU A 278 -3.34 -10.17 8.32
CA GLU A 278 -3.80 -11.14 7.30
C GLU A 278 -5.30 -11.10 6.92
N ALA A 279 -6.12 -10.30 7.60
CA ALA A 279 -7.49 -10.05 7.12
C ALA A 279 -7.46 -9.16 5.88
N GLY A 280 -8.23 -9.54 4.85
CA GLY A 280 -8.23 -8.96 3.51
C GLY A 280 -7.72 -9.94 2.43
N PRO A 281 -7.67 -9.50 1.15
CA PRO A 281 -7.21 -10.33 0.03
C PRO A 281 -5.78 -10.81 0.18
N ARG A 282 -5.53 -12.11 -0.04
CA ARG A 282 -4.23 -12.74 0.25
C ARG A 282 -3.27 -12.65 -0.93
N ARG A 283 -2.27 -11.80 -0.80
CA ARG A 283 -1.28 -11.52 -1.83
C ARG A 283 0.03 -12.29 -1.64
N SER A 284 0.86 -12.33 -2.67
CA SER A 284 2.19 -12.95 -2.65
C SER A 284 3.24 -12.07 -3.34
N GLY A 285 4.42 -11.96 -2.73
CA GLY A 285 5.52 -11.12 -3.22
C GLY A 285 6.75 -11.96 -3.53
N VAL A 286 7.10 -12.09 -4.80
CA VAL A 286 8.36 -12.71 -5.22
C VAL A 286 9.23 -11.67 -5.90
N LEU A 287 10.44 -11.51 -5.38
CA LEU A 287 11.48 -10.68 -5.96
C LEU A 287 12.56 -11.55 -6.56
N LYS A 288 13.05 -11.18 -7.74
CA LYS A 288 14.24 -11.78 -8.35
C LYS A 288 15.28 -10.68 -8.55
N GLU A 289 16.53 -11.02 -8.27
CA GLU A 289 17.64 -10.14 -8.63
C GLU A 289 17.74 -10.03 -10.15
N ASP A 290 17.69 -8.80 -10.64
CA ASP A 290 17.92 -8.43 -12.03
C ASP A 290 19.42 -8.23 -12.25
N TRP A 291 20.03 -7.35 -11.46
CA TRP A 291 21.47 -7.14 -11.45
C TRP A 291 21.98 -6.74 -10.05
N SER A 292 23.29 -6.89 -9.85
CA SER A 292 23.99 -6.31 -8.70
C SER A 292 25.33 -5.70 -9.13
N PHE A 293 25.71 -4.60 -8.48
CA PHE A 293 26.96 -3.88 -8.72
C PHE A 293 27.77 -3.79 -7.42
N ALA A 294 29.03 -4.24 -7.45
CA ALA A 294 29.91 -4.22 -6.29
C ALA A 294 30.69 -2.90 -6.19
N THR A 295 30.62 -2.28 -5.02
CA THR A 295 31.46 -1.14 -4.64
C THR A 295 32.62 -1.61 -3.74
N GLY A 296 33.52 -0.70 -3.36
CA GLY A 296 34.64 -1.01 -2.46
C GLY A 296 34.30 -0.95 -0.97
N GLY A 297 33.09 -0.53 -0.61
CA GLY A 297 32.67 -0.28 0.77
C GLY A 297 31.15 -0.42 0.96
N PHE A 298 30.65 -0.11 2.14
CA PHE A 298 29.21 -0.18 2.43
C PHE A 298 28.40 0.82 1.60
N VAL A 299 27.16 0.44 1.25
CA VAL A 299 26.21 1.31 0.56
C VAL A 299 25.00 1.55 1.47
N ASP A 300 25.11 2.58 2.32
CA ASP A 300 24.03 3.01 3.21
C ASP A 300 23.16 4.13 2.61
N SER A 301 23.64 4.80 1.54
CA SER A 301 22.92 5.87 0.86
C SER A 301 21.83 5.32 -0.05
N SER A 302 20.72 6.06 -0.20
CA SER A 302 19.77 5.78 -1.27
C SER A 302 20.41 6.06 -2.62
N ALA A 303 20.13 5.21 -3.61
CA ALA A 303 20.36 5.57 -5.00
C ALA A 303 19.42 6.72 -5.41
N VAL A 304 19.88 7.59 -6.30
CA VAL A 304 19.05 8.62 -6.95
C VAL A 304 19.20 8.55 -8.47
N SER A 305 18.21 9.02 -9.23
CA SER A 305 18.25 8.97 -10.69
C SER A 305 17.76 10.28 -11.32
N ASP A 306 18.36 10.66 -12.45
CA ASP A 306 17.86 11.71 -13.34
C ASP A 306 17.05 11.16 -14.53
N GLY A 307 16.73 9.86 -14.50
CA GLY A 307 16.04 9.13 -15.57
C GLY A 307 16.98 8.59 -16.66
N GLN A 308 18.26 8.97 -16.67
CA GLN A 308 19.28 8.40 -17.57
C GLN A 308 20.27 7.54 -16.82
N LEU A 309 20.76 8.03 -15.68
CA LEU A 309 21.75 7.35 -14.84
C LEU A 309 21.21 7.18 -13.42
N LEU A 310 21.82 6.22 -12.72
CA LEU A 310 21.65 5.95 -11.30
C LEU A 310 22.92 6.38 -10.57
N TYR A 311 22.79 7.18 -9.53
CA TYR A 311 23.90 7.71 -8.76
C TYR A 311 23.90 7.12 -7.35
N VAL A 312 25.05 6.56 -6.95
CA VAL A 312 25.21 5.86 -5.67
C VAL A 312 26.52 6.24 -5.02
N SER A 313 26.46 6.67 -3.76
CA SER A 313 27.65 6.91 -2.94
C SER A 313 27.97 5.71 -2.05
N SER A 314 29.26 5.42 -1.85
CA SER A 314 29.73 4.30 -1.02
C SER A 314 30.74 4.76 0.02
N TRP A 315 30.91 3.94 1.05
CA TRP A 315 31.91 4.14 2.12
C TRP A 315 33.36 3.94 1.65
N ASP A 316 33.57 3.55 0.40
CA ASP A 316 34.90 3.61 -0.23
C ASP A 316 35.33 5.03 -0.64
N GLY A 317 34.47 6.03 -0.41
CA GLY A 317 34.72 7.43 -0.76
C GLY A 317 34.48 7.74 -2.23
N MET A 318 33.71 6.90 -2.93
CA MET A 318 33.36 7.07 -4.33
C MET A 318 31.89 7.41 -4.52
N LEU A 319 31.62 8.21 -5.56
CA LEU A 319 30.33 8.29 -6.22
C LEU A 319 30.39 7.49 -7.53
N TYR A 320 29.42 6.61 -7.73
CA TYR A 320 29.26 5.83 -8.95
C TYR A 320 28.04 6.33 -9.73
N ALA A 321 28.19 6.48 -11.05
CA ALA A 321 27.08 6.66 -11.97
C ALA A 321 26.92 5.39 -12.81
N LEU A 322 25.76 4.76 -12.72
CA LEU A 322 25.42 3.50 -13.36
C LEU A 322 24.35 3.72 -14.43
N ASP A 323 24.35 2.92 -15.49
CA ASP A 323 23.22 2.84 -16.43
C ASP A 323 22.08 1.96 -15.87
N GLY A 324 21.01 1.77 -16.66
CA GLY A 324 19.83 0.99 -16.25
C GLY A 324 20.10 -0.50 -16.03
N GLU A 325 21.25 -0.99 -16.51
CA GLU A 325 21.73 -2.36 -16.37
C GLU A 325 22.80 -2.50 -15.27
N GLY A 326 22.99 -1.45 -14.47
CA GLY A 326 23.92 -1.42 -13.34
C GLY A 326 25.40 -1.34 -13.74
N GLN A 327 25.71 -0.99 -14.99
CA GLN A 327 27.10 -0.83 -15.45
C GLN A 327 27.61 0.58 -15.16
N PRO A 328 28.84 0.73 -14.64
CA PRO A 328 29.39 2.04 -14.34
C PRO A 328 29.71 2.81 -15.63
N THR A 329 29.08 3.96 -15.79
CA THR A 329 29.38 4.94 -16.86
C THR A 329 30.56 5.82 -16.46
N TRP A 330 30.57 6.30 -15.21
CA TRP A 330 31.68 7.05 -14.64
C TRP A 330 31.72 6.89 -13.11
N LYS A 331 32.83 7.30 -12.50
CA LYS A 331 32.98 7.38 -11.03
C LYS A 331 33.79 8.63 -10.63
N ALA A 332 33.49 9.18 -9.47
CA ALA A 332 34.16 10.36 -8.92
C ALA A 332 34.67 10.09 -7.49
N GLU A 333 35.88 10.57 -7.18
CA GLU A 333 36.48 10.49 -5.85
C GLU A 333 35.95 11.63 -4.96
N LEU A 334 35.25 11.25 -3.90
CA LEU A 334 34.76 12.16 -2.86
C LEU A 334 35.78 12.33 -1.74
N GLY A 335 36.83 11.51 -1.65
CA GLY A 335 37.91 11.68 -0.68
C GLY A 335 37.58 11.27 0.76
N ASP A 336 36.31 11.17 1.14
CA ASP A 336 35.83 10.54 2.37
C ASP A 336 34.43 9.92 2.14
N VAL A 337 33.93 9.19 3.13
CA VAL A 337 32.63 8.50 3.11
C VAL A 337 31.49 9.48 2.82
N ALA A 338 30.62 9.10 1.90
CA ALA A 338 29.33 9.76 1.69
C ALA A 338 28.21 8.73 1.86
N ASP A 339 27.44 8.88 2.93
CA ASP A 339 26.42 7.92 3.37
C ASP A 339 24.99 8.49 3.36
N ALA A 340 24.84 9.76 3.00
CA ALA A 340 23.55 10.37 2.66
C ALA A 340 23.29 10.27 1.14
N ALA A 341 22.01 10.25 0.76
CA ALA A 341 21.63 10.25 -0.65
C ALA A 341 22.14 11.53 -1.35
N PRO A 342 22.76 11.43 -2.54
CA PRO A 342 23.04 12.60 -3.38
C PRO A 342 21.74 13.34 -3.74
N LEU A 343 21.84 14.64 -3.99
CA LEU A 343 20.75 15.41 -4.61
C LEU A 343 21.07 15.61 -6.09
N VAL A 344 20.21 15.12 -6.98
CA VAL A 344 20.33 15.32 -8.44
C VAL A 344 19.30 16.32 -8.93
N THR A 345 19.74 17.39 -9.60
CA THR A 345 18.84 18.38 -10.20
C THR A 345 19.60 19.26 -11.20
N ASP A 346 18.91 19.75 -12.24
CA ASP A 346 19.46 20.68 -13.25
C ASP A 346 20.81 20.25 -13.87
N GLY A 347 20.98 18.95 -14.11
CA GLY A 347 22.23 18.39 -14.66
C GLY A 347 23.41 18.40 -13.68
N ARG A 348 23.14 18.53 -12.37
CA ARG A 348 24.14 18.54 -11.31
C ARG A 348 23.82 17.52 -10.23
N LEU A 349 24.89 17.02 -9.60
CA LEU A 349 24.84 16.18 -8.42
C LEU A 349 25.48 16.89 -7.25
N PHE A 350 24.77 16.97 -6.14
CA PHE A 350 25.29 17.51 -4.89
C PHE A 350 25.51 16.36 -3.91
N VAL A 351 26.71 16.28 -3.37
CA VAL A 351 27.10 15.22 -2.44
C VAL A 351 27.77 15.84 -1.23
N GLN A 352 27.34 15.42 -0.04
CA GLN A 352 27.97 15.74 1.23
C GLN A 352 28.76 14.53 1.72
N ASP A 353 29.97 14.75 2.21
CA ASP A 353 30.87 13.71 2.69
C ASP A 353 31.44 14.03 4.07
N TRP A 354 31.97 13.01 4.76
CA TRP A 354 32.45 13.10 6.14
C TRP A 354 33.64 14.05 6.34
N SER A 355 34.30 14.51 5.27
CA SER A 355 35.33 15.56 5.37
C SER A 355 34.77 16.96 5.64
N ARG A 356 33.45 17.08 5.86
CA ARG A 356 32.71 18.34 6.06
C ARG A 356 32.68 19.19 4.78
N SER A 357 32.54 18.51 3.66
CA SER A 357 32.53 19.11 2.33
C SER A 357 31.23 18.78 1.62
N VAL A 358 30.72 19.76 0.86
CA VAL A 358 29.67 19.60 -0.15
C VAL A 358 30.31 19.85 -1.50
N ARG A 359 30.08 18.95 -2.45
CA ARG A 359 30.55 19.09 -3.84
C ARG A 359 29.35 19.18 -4.76
N ALA A 360 29.46 20.03 -5.77
CA ALA A 360 28.62 19.94 -6.96
C ALA A 360 29.42 19.32 -8.08
N LEU A 361 28.87 18.29 -8.70
CA LEU A 361 29.44 17.59 -9.85
C LEU A 361 28.50 17.76 -11.04
N ASP A 362 29.05 17.78 -12.24
CA ASP A 362 28.27 17.62 -13.47
C ASP A 362 27.70 16.20 -13.51
N SER A 363 26.39 16.03 -13.72
CA SER A 363 25.77 14.71 -13.66
C SER A 363 26.15 13.83 -14.86
N ALA A 364 26.59 14.43 -15.97
CA ALA A 364 26.94 13.68 -17.17
C ALA A 364 28.32 13.00 -17.09
N ASP A 365 29.29 13.61 -16.40
CA ASP A 365 30.68 13.13 -16.39
C ASP A 365 31.37 13.10 -15.01
N GLY A 366 30.68 13.55 -13.95
CA GLY A 366 31.20 13.55 -12.59
C GLY A 366 32.25 14.62 -12.29
N ARG A 367 32.50 15.57 -13.21
CA ARG A 367 33.46 16.65 -12.99
C ARG A 367 33.00 17.61 -11.90
N GLU A 368 33.86 17.89 -10.93
CA GLU A 368 33.61 18.89 -9.90
C GLU A 368 33.44 20.30 -10.50
N LEU A 369 32.30 20.91 -10.21
CA LEU A 369 31.93 22.26 -10.60
C LEU A 369 32.32 23.27 -9.51
N TRP A 370 32.00 22.94 -8.26
CA TRP A 370 32.35 23.74 -7.09
C TRP A 370 32.35 22.90 -5.82
N ARG A 371 32.92 23.49 -4.77
CA ARG A 371 33.01 22.89 -3.43
C ARG A 371 32.78 23.92 -2.34
N PHE A 372 32.07 23.50 -1.31
CA PHE A 372 31.90 24.24 -0.05
C PHE A 372 32.36 23.36 1.12
N ALA A 373 33.04 23.95 2.11
CA ALA A 373 33.47 23.23 3.32
C ALA A 373 33.07 24.02 4.57
N TYR A 374 32.68 23.30 5.62
CA TYR A 374 32.22 23.90 6.87
C TYR A 374 33.06 23.48 8.11
N PRO A 375 33.03 24.26 9.20
CA PRO A 375 33.81 23.99 10.41
C PRO A 375 33.46 22.65 11.09
N ALA A 376 34.39 22.12 11.90
CA ALA A 376 34.17 20.90 12.68
C ALA A 376 33.18 21.11 13.84
N SER A 377 32.61 19.99 14.31
CA SER A 377 31.72 19.89 15.47
C SER A 377 32.28 18.91 16.51
N PRO A 378 31.95 19.03 17.81
CA PRO A 378 32.22 17.98 18.79
C PRO A 378 31.47 16.66 18.53
N ALA A 379 30.38 16.70 17.76
CA ALA A 379 29.49 15.58 17.48
C ALA A 379 29.82 14.84 16.16
N ASP A 380 31.10 14.86 15.75
CA ASP A 380 31.62 14.24 14.51
C ASP A 380 31.47 12.70 14.56
N ASP A 381 30.24 12.21 14.36
CA ASP A 381 29.85 10.80 14.32
C ASP A 381 29.31 10.38 12.94
N HIS A 382 29.17 9.07 12.74
CA HIS A 382 29.07 8.42 11.43
C HIS A 382 27.69 8.46 10.73
N ARG A 383 26.97 9.60 10.60
CA ARG A 383 25.83 9.72 9.65
C ARG A 383 25.42 11.14 9.25
N GLN A 384 25.41 11.45 7.95
CA GLN A 384 25.00 12.78 7.44
C GLN A 384 23.51 12.93 7.17
N GLY A 385 23.03 14.17 7.28
CA GLY A 385 21.71 14.56 6.79
C GLY A 385 21.71 14.69 5.27
N GLY A 386 20.59 14.35 4.62
CA GLY A 386 20.47 14.55 3.19
C GLY A 386 20.37 16.03 2.80
N LEU A 387 20.79 16.34 1.59
CA LEU A 387 20.67 17.68 1.01
C LEU A 387 19.24 17.90 0.51
N ALA A 388 18.77 19.15 0.53
CA ALA A 388 17.45 19.52 0.00
C ALA A 388 17.53 20.77 -0.88
N ARG A 389 16.59 20.90 -1.82
CA ARG A 389 16.45 22.10 -2.68
C ARG A 389 15.34 23.01 -2.16
N SER A 390 15.59 24.30 -2.09
CA SER A 390 14.58 25.35 -1.86
C SER A 390 14.76 26.47 -2.89
N GLY A 391 13.99 26.42 -3.98
CA GLY A 391 14.19 27.31 -5.13
C GLY A 391 15.61 27.14 -5.71
N GLU A 392 16.36 28.23 -5.81
CA GLU A 392 17.76 28.23 -6.30
C GLU A 392 18.81 27.91 -5.21
N GLN A 393 18.35 27.45 -4.05
CA GLN A 393 19.20 27.21 -2.89
C GLN A 393 19.36 25.71 -2.62
N LEU A 394 20.60 25.31 -2.34
CA LEU A 394 20.93 24.03 -1.75
C LEU A 394 20.97 24.19 -0.23
N LEU A 395 20.13 23.43 0.48
CA LEU A 395 20.11 23.35 1.93
C LEU A 395 21.04 22.23 2.39
N VAL A 396 22.01 22.59 3.22
CA VAL A 396 23.05 21.68 3.75
C VAL A 396 22.91 21.60 5.26
N PRO A 397 22.28 20.54 5.80
CA PRO A 397 22.29 20.28 7.24
C PRO A 397 23.70 19.82 7.67
N ALA A 398 24.29 20.51 8.63
CA ALA A 398 25.64 20.20 9.10
C ALA A 398 25.68 19.74 10.56
N TRP A 399 26.66 18.88 10.86
CA TRP A 399 26.89 18.33 12.20
C TRP A 399 27.31 19.38 13.25
N ASN A 400 27.77 20.54 12.82
CA ASN A 400 28.07 21.66 13.70
C ASN A 400 26.81 22.42 14.16
N GLY A 401 25.63 21.95 13.78
CA GLY A 401 24.35 22.58 14.10
C GLY A 401 23.97 23.71 13.16
N ALA A 402 24.70 23.92 12.07
CA ALA A 402 24.35 24.91 11.08
C ALA A 402 23.53 24.30 9.93
N LEU A 403 22.47 24.99 9.51
CA LEU A 403 21.84 24.80 8.22
C LEU A 403 22.36 25.91 7.30
N TYR A 404 23.15 25.52 6.29
CA TYR A 404 23.61 26.45 5.27
C TYR A 404 22.66 26.45 4.08
N ALA A 405 22.38 27.62 3.52
CA ALA A 405 21.80 27.74 2.18
C ALA A 405 22.84 28.27 1.21
N LEU A 406 23.16 27.47 0.21
CA LEU A 406 24.14 27.79 -0.82
C LEU A 406 23.42 28.06 -2.15
N GLU A 407 23.98 28.91 -3.00
CA GLU A 407 23.57 28.99 -4.40
C GLU A 407 23.83 27.66 -5.11
N LEU A 408 22.83 27.10 -5.79
CA LEU A 408 23.02 25.89 -6.60
C LEU A 408 24.07 26.07 -7.71
N ALA A 409 24.21 27.30 -8.20
CA ALA A 409 25.09 27.65 -9.31
C ALA A 409 26.58 27.53 -9.00
N ASP A 410 27.01 28.02 -7.84
CA ASP A 410 28.43 28.21 -7.52
C ASP A 410 28.80 27.88 -6.07
N GLY A 411 27.85 27.44 -5.25
CA GLY A 411 28.07 27.07 -3.86
C GLY A 411 28.28 28.27 -2.93
N THR A 412 28.04 29.51 -3.39
CA THR A 412 28.20 30.68 -2.53
C THR A 412 27.12 30.72 -1.43
N PRO A 413 27.49 30.95 -0.16
CA PRO A 413 26.52 30.94 0.93
C PRO A 413 25.61 32.18 0.87
N ARG A 414 24.30 31.95 0.89
CA ARG A 414 23.27 32.99 0.99
C ARG A 414 22.94 33.34 2.44
N TRP A 415 22.74 32.32 3.26
CA TRP A 415 22.41 32.47 4.68
C TRP A 415 22.82 31.22 5.46
N GLU A 416 22.90 31.40 6.78
CA GLU A 416 23.19 30.34 7.76
C GLU A 416 22.21 30.47 8.93
N TYR A 417 21.68 29.33 9.37
CA TYR A 417 20.88 29.21 10.58
C TYR A 417 21.58 28.27 11.57
N ALA A 418 21.69 28.66 12.84
CA ALA A 418 22.31 27.84 13.88
C ALA A 418 21.25 27.25 14.82
N SER A 419 21.22 25.93 14.96
CA SER A 419 20.50 25.19 16.01
C SER A 419 21.41 24.87 17.19
N ASP A 420 20.79 24.45 18.31
CA ASP A 420 21.52 24.09 19.53
C ASP A 420 22.10 22.65 19.48
N GLY A 421 21.72 21.87 18.48
CA GLY A 421 22.19 20.51 18.25
C GLY A 421 22.57 20.26 16.79
N ALA A 422 23.27 19.15 16.55
CA ALA A 422 23.68 18.72 15.22
C ALA A 422 22.49 18.41 14.32
N LEU A 423 22.61 18.74 13.03
CA LEU A 423 21.59 18.48 12.01
C LEU A 423 21.97 17.24 11.20
N ARG A 424 21.22 16.14 11.38
CA ARG A 424 21.48 14.82 10.76
C ARG A 424 20.37 14.32 9.85
N SER A 425 19.37 15.14 9.60
CA SER A 425 18.20 14.77 8.81
C SER A 425 18.10 15.64 7.56
N THR A 426 17.49 15.10 6.51
CA THR A 426 17.16 15.87 5.32
C THR A 426 16.15 16.97 5.66
N PRO A 427 16.39 18.25 5.32
CA PRO A 427 15.39 19.30 5.51
C PRO A 427 14.14 19.02 4.68
N LEU A 428 12.97 19.20 5.31
CA LEU A 428 11.68 19.16 4.63
C LEU A 428 11.35 20.55 4.08
N VAL A 429 11.06 20.66 2.78
CA VAL A 429 10.68 21.92 2.14
C VAL A 429 9.21 21.83 1.71
N LEU A 430 8.38 22.73 2.25
CA LEU A 430 6.93 22.78 2.04
C LEU A 430 6.46 24.21 1.74
N ASP A 431 6.22 24.54 0.47
CA ASP A 431 5.57 25.79 0.03
C ASP A 431 5.93 27.03 0.86
N GLY A 432 7.21 27.39 0.90
CA GLY A 432 7.70 28.55 1.66
C GLY A 432 8.00 28.30 3.15
N LEU A 433 8.04 27.04 3.58
CA LEU A 433 8.50 26.60 4.90
C LEU A 433 9.64 25.60 4.73
N ILE A 434 10.71 25.76 5.49
CA ILE A 434 11.79 24.79 5.65
C ILE A 434 11.68 24.23 7.07
N VAL A 435 11.63 22.92 7.22
CA VAL A 435 11.60 22.26 8.53
C VAL A 435 12.82 21.38 8.69
N ILE A 436 13.56 21.58 9.76
CA ILE A 436 14.78 20.82 10.05
C ILE A 436 14.76 20.26 11.48
N ALA A 437 15.15 18.99 11.60
CA ALA A 437 15.19 18.28 12.86
C ALA A 437 16.61 18.25 13.43
N SER A 438 16.73 18.50 14.73
CA SER A 438 17.99 18.67 15.44
C SER A 438 18.15 17.62 16.56
N GLU A 439 19.41 17.27 16.85
CA GLU A 439 19.74 16.31 17.91
C GLU A 439 19.44 16.81 19.33
N ASP A 440 19.22 18.10 19.52
CA ASP A 440 18.72 18.64 20.79
C ASP A 440 17.23 18.28 21.05
N GLY A 441 16.57 17.66 20.07
CA GLY A 441 15.17 17.26 20.14
C GLY A 441 14.18 18.30 19.63
N ALA A 442 14.67 19.40 19.04
CA ALA A 442 13.82 20.43 18.46
C ALA A 442 13.61 20.28 16.94
N LEU A 443 12.37 20.50 16.50
CA LEU A 443 12.02 20.83 15.12
C LEU A 443 12.02 22.35 14.96
N HIS A 444 12.67 22.84 13.91
CA HIS A 444 12.74 24.26 13.59
C HIS A 444 12.06 24.52 12.25
N GLY A 445 11.00 25.32 12.27
CA GLY A 445 10.35 25.85 11.06
C GLY A 445 10.95 27.19 10.69
N LEU A 446 11.49 27.30 9.49
CA LEU A 446 12.19 28.47 8.97
C LEU A 446 11.49 28.98 7.71
N ALA A 447 11.55 30.29 7.48
CA ALA A 447 11.24 30.87 6.19
C ALA A 447 12.36 30.55 5.16
N PRO A 448 12.13 30.74 3.86
CA PRO A 448 13.12 30.44 2.81
C PRO A 448 14.39 31.30 2.87
N ASP A 449 14.40 32.35 3.69
CA ASP A 449 15.55 33.22 3.96
C ASP A 449 16.31 32.82 5.25
N GLY A 450 15.93 31.69 5.87
CA GLY A 450 16.56 31.17 7.09
C GLY A 450 16.02 31.75 8.39
N ARG A 451 15.05 32.67 8.34
CA ARG A 451 14.45 33.23 9.56
C ARG A 451 13.60 32.20 10.28
N LEU A 452 13.85 31.99 11.57
CA LEU A 452 13.02 31.15 12.43
C LEU A 452 11.58 31.67 12.50
N LEU A 453 10.62 30.80 12.18
CA LEU A 453 9.18 31.02 12.29
C LEU A 453 8.62 30.40 13.57
N TRP A 454 9.02 29.16 13.85
CA TRP A 454 8.58 28.42 15.03
C TRP A 454 9.60 27.36 15.45
N ARG A 455 9.54 26.95 16.71
CA ARG A 455 10.31 25.84 17.29
C ARG A 455 9.35 24.94 18.07
N TYR A 456 9.48 23.63 17.87
CA TYR A 456 8.74 22.62 18.62
C TYR A 456 9.74 21.67 19.30
N ASP A 457 9.58 21.46 20.61
CA ASP A 457 10.42 20.56 21.39
C ASP A 457 9.75 19.19 21.51
N SER A 458 10.36 18.16 20.91
CA SER A 458 9.87 16.78 20.92
C SER A 458 10.30 16.02 22.19
N GLY A 459 11.25 16.55 22.95
CA GLY A 459 11.74 15.99 24.21
C GLY A 459 12.83 14.91 24.10
N ALA A 460 13.19 14.49 22.88
CA ALA A 460 14.29 13.55 22.63
C ALA A 460 14.93 13.82 21.25
N PRO A 461 16.18 13.39 21.00
CA PRO A 461 16.89 13.68 19.75
C PRO A 461 16.10 13.30 18.49
N LEU A 462 16.15 14.16 17.47
CA LEU A 462 15.53 13.88 16.17
C LEU A 462 16.62 13.57 15.13
N ARG A 463 16.65 12.33 14.64
CA ARG A 463 17.62 11.85 13.64
C ARG A 463 16.98 11.49 12.30
N ALA A 464 15.70 11.17 12.31
CA ALA A 464 14.90 10.92 11.11
C ALA A 464 14.45 12.24 10.48
N ALA A 465 14.28 12.24 9.15
CA ALA A 465 13.71 13.39 8.44
C ALA A 465 12.21 13.56 8.77
N PRO A 466 11.74 14.80 9.00
CA PRO A 466 10.31 15.07 9.01
C PRO A 466 9.74 14.89 7.60
N VAL A 467 8.48 14.46 7.51
CA VAL A 467 7.81 14.18 6.23
C VAL A 467 6.50 14.95 6.14
N ALA A 468 6.14 15.36 4.93
CA ALA A 468 4.92 16.08 4.64
C ALA A 468 3.67 15.26 4.98
N LEU A 469 2.67 15.90 5.58
CA LEU A 469 1.29 15.44 5.59
C LEU A 469 0.45 16.40 4.76
N ALA A 470 -0.72 15.98 4.29
CA ALA A 470 -1.64 16.81 3.50
C ALA A 470 -1.85 18.21 4.12
N ASP A 471 -2.00 18.24 5.44
CA ASP A 471 -2.26 19.48 6.17
C ASP A 471 -1.04 19.98 6.99
N GLY A 472 0.14 19.36 6.90
CA GLY A 472 1.22 19.67 7.85
C GLY A 472 2.45 18.80 7.67
N LEU A 473 2.98 18.27 8.77
CA LEU A 473 4.11 17.35 8.76
C LEU A 473 4.04 16.34 9.91
N VAL A 474 4.76 15.24 9.76
CA VAL A 474 4.99 14.25 10.81
C VAL A 474 6.48 14.07 11.04
N ALA A 475 6.87 13.86 12.29
CA ALA A 475 8.24 13.55 12.68
C ALA A 475 8.25 12.48 13.78
N VAL A 476 9.36 11.77 13.92
CA VAL A 476 9.58 10.80 14.99
C VAL A 476 10.92 11.05 15.67
N ASN A 477 10.92 11.07 17.00
CA ASN A 477 12.14 11.21 17.80
C ASN A 477 12.73 9.86 18.21
N ARG A 478 13.92 9.89 18.81
CA ARG A 478 14.67 8.70 19.19
C ARG A 478 13.94 7.78 20.18
N ASP A 479 13.12 8.34 21.05
CA ASP A 479 12.36 7.59 22.06
C ASP A 479 11.07 6.96 21.47
N GLY A 480 10.80 7.16 20.18
CA GLY A 480 9.63 6.61 19.51
C GLY A 480 8.37 7.45 19.65
N ARG A 481 8.50 8.74 20.00
CA ARG A 481 7.36 9.66 19.95
C ARG A 481 7.19 10.18 18.52
N VAL A 482 6.04 9.86 17.95
CA VAL A 482 5.57 10.38 16.66
C VAL A 482 4.73 11.63 16.94
N VAL A 483 5.02 12.73 16.25
CA VAL A 483 4.28 13.99 16.37
C VAL A 483 3.82 14.45 14.99
N ALA A 484 2.54 14.79 14.86
CA ALA A 484 2.04 15.51 13.71
C ALA A 484 1.78 16.96 14.07
N LEU A 485 2.35 17.87 13.27
CA LEU A 485 2.25 19.32 13.47
C LEU A 485 1.55 19.96 12.26
N SER A 486 0.81 21.03 12.49
CA SER A 486 0.43 21.96 11.42
C SER A 486 1.64 22.73 10.92
N ARG A 487 1.50 23.40 9.77
CA ARG A 487 2.57 24.17 9.12
C ARG A 487 3.12 25.33 9.97
N ASP A 488 2.34 25.82 10.93
CA ASP A 488 2.75 26.84 11.91
C ASP A 488 3.40 26.27 13.18
N GLY A 489 3.60 24.95 13.24
CA GLY A 489 4.26 24.26 14.35
C GLY A 489 3.33 23.85 15.49
N ALA A 490 2.01 24.04 15.37
CA ALA A 490 1.08 23.59 16.41
C ALA A 490 0.87 22.07 16.39
N LEU A 491 0.87 21.46 17.56
CA LEU A 491 0.62 20.03 17.73
C LEU A 491 -0.82 19.68 17.34
N ARG A 492 -0.97 18.65 16.51
CA ARG A 492 -2.27 18.07 16.15
C ARG A 492 -2.54 16.79 16.90
N TRP A 493 -1.61 15.85 16.80
CA TRP A 493 -1.65 14.60 17.52
C TRP A 493 -0.23 14.12 17.80
N GLN A 494 -0.10 13.27 18.80
CA GLN A 494 1.13 12.55 19.11
C GLN A 494 0.81 11.12 19.49
N HIS A 495 1.75 10.21 19.22
CA HIS A 495 1.66 8.81 19.60
C HIS A 495 3.03 8.34 20.12
N ASP A 496 3.05 7.67 21.27
CA ASP A 496 4.25 7.09 21.85
C ASP A 496 4.30 5.59 21.49
N LEU A 497 5.21 5.19 20.61
CA LEU A 497 5.33 3.80 20.13
C LEU A 497 5.86 2.84 21.22
N GLY A 498 6.51 3.38 22.25
CA GLY A 498 7.19 2.59 23.28
C GLY A 498 8.43 1.85 22.79
N GLU A 499 8.96 2.22 21.62
CA GLU A 499 10.11 1.60 20.97
C GLU A 499 11.03 2.69 20.40
N GLU A 500 12.34 2.53 20.58
CA GLU A 500 13.30 3.50 20.04
C GLU A 500 13.24 3.56 18.51
N CYS A 501 13.42 4.76 17.96
CA CYS A 501 13.55 5.02 16.53
C CYS A 501 14.91 5.65 16.24
N PHE A 502 15.41 5.48 15.01
CA PHE A 502 16.73 5.98 14.62
C PHE A 502 16.65 6.81 13.34
N TYR A 503 17.03 6.23 12.21
CA TYR A 503 17.32 6.99 10.99
C TYR A 503 16.21 6.90 9.94
N ALA A 504 15.34 5.89 10.04
CA ALA A 504 14.24 5.71 9.11
C ALA A 504 13.24 6.87 9.28
N ALA A 505 13.00 7.60 8.20
CA ALA A 505 11.95 8.60 8.18
C ALA A 505 10.57 7.91 8.22
N PRO A 506 9.53 8.57 8.79
CA PRO A 506 8.17 8.13 8.57
C PRO A 506 7.84 8.08 7.07
N LEU A 507 7.05 7.12 6.63
CA LEU A 507 6.53 7.05 5.27
C LEU A 507 5.04 7.38 5.30
N VAL A 508 4.60 8.35 4.51
CA VAL A 508 3.18 8.64 4.32
C VAL A 508 2.69 7.90 3.08
N ALA A 509 1.67 7.05 3.25
CA ALA A 509 1.06 6.28 2.17
C ALA A 509 -0.46 6.26 2.37
N ASP A 510 -1.19 6.80 1.40
CA ASP A 510 -2.65 6.99 1.47
C ASP A 510 -3.08 7.77 2.74
N ASP A 511 -3.93 7.16 3.55
CA ASP A 511 -4.47 7.66 4.82
C ASP A 511 -3.62 7.25 6.03
N ALA A 512 -2.37 6.82 5.81
CA ALA A 512 -1.54 6.25 6.87
C ALA A 512 -0.11 6.82 6.95
N VAL A 513 0.46 6.74 8.15
CA VAL A 513 1.87 7.00 8.45
C VAL A 513 2.51 5.69 8.90
N LEU A 514 3.57 5.26 8.21
CA LEU A 514 4.36 4.10 8.59
C LEU A 514 5.64 4.52 9.29
N VAL A 515 5.96 3.87 10.40
CA VAL A 515 7.14 4.17 11.23
C VAL A 515 7.92 2.90 11.51
N ALA A 516 9.20 2.91 11.17
CA ALA A 516 10.10 1.78 11.37
C ALA A 516 10.97 2.00 12.61
N THR A 517 11.03 1.01 13.50
CA THR A 517 11.68 1.13 14.81
C THR A 517 12.99 0.36 14.89
N ALA A 518 13.87 0.79 15.80
CA ALA A 518 15.11 0.10 16.13
C ALA A 518 14.84 -1.24 16.84
N ALA A 519 13.66 -1.44 17.42
CA ALA A 519 13.22 -2.73 17.98
C ALA A 519 12.86 -3.77 16.90
N GLY A 520 12.78 -3.36 15.63
CA GLY A 520 12.47 -4.25 14.53
C GLY A 520 10.98 -4.35 14.22
N THR A 521 10.21 -3.32 14.56
CA THR A 521 8.77 -3.25 14.29
C THR A 521 8.50 -2.20 13.22
N LEU A 522 7.67 -2.55 12.24
CA LEU A 522 7.03 -1.57 11.35
C LEU A 522 5.62 -1.32 11.87
N TRP A 523 5.34 -0.07 12.24
CA TRP A 523 4.04 0.41 12.66
C TRP A 523 3.34 1.09 11.48
N LYS A 524 2.04 0.91 11.37
CA LYS A 524 1.15 1.71 10.51
C LYS A 524 0.17 2.43 11.42
N LEU A 525 0.13 3.74 11.34
CA LEU A 525 -0.75 4.63 12.09
C LEU A 525 -1.72 5.31 11.12
N ASP A 526 -2.91 5.65 11.58
CA ASP A 526 -3.83 6.53 10.87
C ASP A 526 -3.22 7.93 10.80
N ALA A 527 -3.15 8.53 9.60
CA ALA A 527 -2.47 9.80 9.41
C ALA A 527 -3.20 11.00 10.05
N ALA A 528 -4.51 10.89 10.24
CA ALA A 528 -5.33 11.96 10.79
C ALA A 528 -5.30 12.00 12.32
N SER A 529 -5.22 10.83 12.98
CA SER A 529 -5.33 10.69 14.44
C SER A 529 -4.05 10.20 15.12
N GLY A 530 -3.16 9.51 14.40
CA GLY A 530 -2.00 8.83 14.97
C GLY A 530 -2.33 7.51 15.66
N GLU A 531 -3.58 7.03 15.60
CA GLU A 531 -3.97 5.75 16.19
C GLU A 531 -3.36 4.57 15.42
N PRO A 532 -2.88 3.52 16.10
CA PRO A 532 -2.24 2.40 15.45
C PRO A 532 -3.26 1.57 14.67
N LEU A 533 -3.04 1.45 13.36
CA LEU A 533 -3.78 0.57 12.48
C LEU A 533 -3.26 -0.85 12.60
N TRP A 534 -1.96 -1.07 12.38
CA TRP A 534 -1.34 -2.38 12.62
C TRP A 534 0.15 -2.24 12.91
N ARG A 535 0.78 -3.31 13.39
CA ARG A 535 2.23 -3.40 13.52
C ARG A 535 2.74 -4.80 13.22
N VAL A 536 3.93 -4.90 12.64
CA VAL A 536 4.60 -6.18 12.34
C VAL A 536 6.03 -6.16 12.85
N ALA A 537 6.42 -7.19 13.59
CA ALA A 537 7.78 -7.35 14.10
C ALA A 537 8.56 -8.33 13.22
N VAL A 538 9.77 -7.94 12.77
CA VAL A 538 10.67 -8.79 11.98
C VAL A 538 11.91 -9.23 12.77
N GLY A 539 12.06 -8.78 14.01
CA GLY A 539 13.09 -9.24 14.95
C GLY A 539 14.51 -8.76 14.64
N SER A 540 14.65 -7.69 13.84
CA SER A 540 15.93 -7.03 13.56
C SER A 540 15.69 -5.53 13.34
N PRO A 541 16.59 -4.63 13.80
CA PRO A 541 16.39 -3.19 13.68
C PRO A 541 16.12 -2.72 12.26
N LEU A 542 15.22 -1.74 12.12
CA LEU A 542 14.83 -1.13 10.85
C LEU A 542 15.39 0.29 10.75
N PHE A 543 16.46 0.47 9.98
CA PHE A 543 17.09 1.78 9.78
C PHE A 543 16.91 2.36 8.38
N ALA A 544 16.41 1.55 7.44
CA ALA A 544 16.01 2.00 6.12
C ALA A 544 14.61 2.61 6.17
N THR A 545 14.44 3.77 5.55
CA THR A 545 13.11 4.35 5.32
C THR A 545 12.29 3.41 4.43
N PRO A 546 11.06 3.02 4.83
CA PRO A 546 10.22 2.16 4.01
C PRO A 546 9.82 2.80 2.67
N LEU A 547 9.46 1.96 1.70
CA LEU A 547 8.86 2.35 0.43
C LEU A 547 7.49 1.70 0.30
N ALA A 548 6.46 2.47 -0.08
CA ALA A 548 5.15 1.92 -0.47
C ALA A 548 4.95 2.04 -1.97
N VAL A 549 4.61 0.92 -2.62
CA VAL A 549 4.33 0.84 -4.05
C VAL A 549 3.27 -0.23 -4.29
N ASP A 550 2.25 0.07 -5.09
CA ASP A 550 1.21 -0.88 -5.51
C ASP A 550 0.54 -1.67 -4.36
N GLY A 551 0.36 -1.03 -3.21
CA GLY A 551 -0.22 -1.66 -2.02
C GLY A 551 0.73 -2.60 -1.27
N VAL A 552 2.03 -2.56 -1.57
CA VAL A 552 3.09 -3.28 -0.86
C VAL A 552 3.97 -2.27 -0.14
N VAL A 553 4.33 -2.55 1.11
CA VAL A 553 5.42 -1.86 1.81
C VAL A 553 6.68 -2.70 1.83
N LEU A 554 7.80 -2.09 1.45
CA LEU A 554 9.13 -2.67 1.42
C LEU A 554 10.07 -1.95 2.38
N PHE A 555 10.90 -2.72 3.08
CA PHE A 555 11.91 -2.15 3.99
C PHE A 555 13.04 -3.13 4.26
N GLY A 556 14.26 -2.60 4.31
CA GLY A 556 15.46 -3.34 4.71
C GLY A 556 15.60 -3.47 6.22
N ASP A 557 16.17 -4.58 6.67
CA ASP A 557 16.60 -4.75 8.06
C ASP A 557 18.11 -4.95 8.21
N ASN A 558 18.58 -4.83 9.45
CA ASN A 558 20.00 -4.99 9.79
C ASN A 558 20.52 -6.43 9.78
N CYS A 559 19.72 -7.40 9.34
CA CYS A 559 20.17 -8.77 9.05
C CYS A 559 20.24 -9.04 7.53
N GLY A 560 20.14 -7.99 6.71
CA GLY A 560 20.22 -8.09 5.27
C GLY A 560 18.97 -8.63 4.60
N ARG A 561 17.82 -8.57 5.27
CA ARG A 561 16.55 -8.98 4.65
C ARG A 561 15.81 -7.76 4.14
N LEU A 562 15.45 -7.79 2.85
CA LEU A 562 14.44 -6.91 2.31
C LEU A 562 13.08 -7.57 2.55
N ASN A 563 12.25 -6.92 3.33
CA ASN A 563 10.96 -7.41 3.77
C ASN A 563 9.84 -6.83 2.88
N LEU A 564 8.85 -7.66 2.53
CA LEU A 564 7.68 -7.26 1.75
C LEU A 564 6.43 -7.59 2.55
N PHE A 565 5.59 -6.59 2.77
CA PHE A 565 4.36 -6.70 3.52
C PHE A 565 3.21 -6.03 2.75
N ASP A 566 2.00 -6.57 2.90
CA ASP A 566 0.79 -5.98 2.34
C ASP A 566 0.44 -4.72 3.12
N LEU A 567 0.30 -3.59 2.43
CA LEU A 567 0.06 -2.30 3.05
C LEU A 567 -1.29 -2.24 3.77
N LEU A 568 -2.29 -2.97 3.26
CA LEU A 568 -3.62 -3.01 3.84
C LEU A 568 -3.63 -3.87 5.12
N SER A 569 -3.30 -5.15 4.99
CA SER A 569 -3.49 -6.17 6.01
C SER A 569 -2.33 -6.34 6.96
N GLY A 570 -1.12 -5.88 6.60
CA GLY A 570 0.11 -6.20 7.32
C GLY A 570 0.57 -7.65 7.11
N ALA A 571 -0.01 -8.39 6.16
CA ALA A 571 0.43 -9.75 5.85
C ALA A 571 1.83 -9.76 5.24
N ARG A 572 2.66 -10.75 5.60
CA ARG A 572 3.98 -10.92 4.99
C ARG A 572 3.85 -11.51 3.59
N LEU A 573 4.28 -10.77 2.58
CA LEU A 573 4.20 -11.19 1.18
C LEU A 573 5.42 -11.99 0.73
N GLY A 574 6.60 -11.63 1.23
CA GLY A 574 7.86 -12.20 0.76
C GLY A 574 9.09 -11.62 1.42
N ARG A 575 10.26 -12.08 0.98
CA ARG A 575 11.55 -11.51 1.35
C ARG A 575 12.60 -11.77 0.28
N PHE A 576 13.59 -10.90 0.25
CA PHE A 576 14.89 -11.13 -0.38
C PHE A 576 15.99 -11.04 0.68
N SER A 577 17.11 -11.72 0.47
CA SER A 577 18.26 -11.70 1.39
C SER A 577 19.51 -11.23 0.66
N ALA A 578 20.02 -10.07 1.05
CA ALA A 578 21.36 -9.59 0.72
C ALA A 578 22.41 -10.23 1.67
N GLY A 579 23.69 -9.94 1.44
CA GLY A 579 24.78 -10.50 2.24
C GLY A 579 24.92 -9.89 3.64
N ASP A 580 24.40 -8.68 3.87
CA ASP A 580 24.51 -7.92 5.12
C ASP A 580 23.42 -6.84 5.18
N ALA A 581 23.37 -6.07 6.28
CA ALA A 581 22.38 -5.04 6.60
C ALA A 581 21.98 -4.15 5.41
N ILE A 582 20.68 -3.89 5.31
CA ILE A 582 20.11 -2.97 4.33
C ILE A 582 19.64 -1.72 5.09
N GLN A 583 20.43 -0.66 5.02
CA GLN A 583 20.11 0.63 5.68
C GLN A 583 19.77 1.74 4.67
N SER A 584 20.01 1.49 3.39
CA SER A 584 19.60 2.41 2.34
C SER A 584 18.08 2.32 2.13
N PRO A 585 17.39 3.47 2.02
CA PRO A 585 16.06 3.52 1.45
C PRO A 585 16.03 2.97 0.01
N LEU A 586 14.91 2.36 -0.36
CA LEU A 586 14.71 1.84 -1.71
C LEU A 586 14.36 2.95 -2.71
N LEU A 587 14.88 2.82 -3.93
CA LEU A 587 14.47 3.60 -5.10
C LEU A 587 13.64 2.69 -6.02
N GLN A 588 12.47 3.16 -6.45
CA GLN A 588 11.74 2.54 -7.55
C GLN A 588 12.10 3.25 -8.87
N LEU A 589 12.64 2.50 -9.83
CA LEU A 589 12.89 2.97 -11.19
C LEU A 589 12.14 2.07 -12.18
N GLY A 590 10.97 2.53 -12.66
CA GLY A 590 10.08 1.70 -13.45
C GLY A 590 9.63 0.46 -12.67
N ARG A 591 10.03 -0.73 -13.12
CA ARG A 591 9.76 -2.02 -12.45
C ARG A 591 10.85 -2.44 -11.48
N GLN A 592 12.02 -1.83 -11.55
CA GLN A 592 13.15 -2.18 -10.69
C GLN A 592 13.02 -1.52 -9.32
N LEU A 593 13.38 -2.28 -8.30
CA LEU A 593 13.52 -1.87 -6.91
C LEU A 593 15.00 -1.92 -6.56
N ILE A 594 15.61 -0.76 -6.34
CA ILE A 594 17.05 -0.58 -6.20
C ILE A 594 17.39 -0.19 -4.77
N PHE A 595 18.40 -0.84 -4.19
CA PHE A 595 18.90 -0.51 -2.86
C PHE A 595 20.37 -0.87 -2.70
N GLY A 596 21.05 -0.18 -1.79
CA GLY A 596 22.38 -0.51 -1.30
C GLY A 596 22.36 -1.39 -0.05
N SER A 597 23.38 -2.23 0.10
CA SER A 597 23.62 -3.07 1.28
C SER A 597 25.04 -2.91 1.82
N ARG A 598 25.23 -3.25 3.09
CA ARG A 598 26.54 -3.35 3.73
C ARG A 598 27.34 -4.58 3.28
N ASP A 599 26.79 -5.44 2.43
CA ASP A 599 27.58 -6.45 1.72
C ASP A 599 28.49 -5.85 0.62
N GLY A 600 28.42 -4.53 0.48
CA GLY A 600 29.21 -3.73 -0.44
C GLY A 600 28.59 -3.57 -1.81
N LYS A 601 27.32 -3.93 -2.00
CA LYS A 601 26.66 -3.92 -3.29
C LYS A 601 25.46 -2.98 -3.37
N VAL A 602 25.17 -2.60 -4.60
CA VAL A 602 23.86 -2.14 -5.05
C VAL A 602 23.15 -3.31 -5.69
N HIS A 603 21.90 -3.55 -5.31
CA HIS A 603 21.04 -4.56 -5.90
C HIS A 603 19.89 -3.89 -6.64
N ALA A 604 19.53 -4.40 -7.80
CA ALA A 604 18.26 -4.15 -8.45
C ALA A 604 17.45 -5.44 -8.50
N LEU A 605 16.23 -5.37 -8.00
CA LEU A 605 15.29 -6.48 -7.99
C LEU A 605 14.08 -6.14 -8.83
N GLU A 606 13.49 -7.15 -9.46
CA GLU A 606 12.19 -7.02 -10.10
C GLU A 606 11.14 -7.91 -9.42
N PRO A 607 9.90 -7.43 -9.27
CA PRO A 607 8.77 -8.30 -8.96
C PRO A 607 8.54 -9.27 -10.13
N THR A 608 8.73 -10.57 -9.89
CA THR A 608 8.51 -11.60 -10.92
C THR A 608 7.09 -12.10 -10.93
N SER A 609 6.62 -12.60 -12.08
CA SER A 609 5.51 -13.54 -12.16
C SER A 609 5.96 -14.89 -11.63
N GLY A 610 5.40 -15.32 -10.50
CA GLY A 610 5.51 -16.72 -10.09
C GLY A 610 4.89 -17.58 -11.20
N GLU A 611 5.73 -18.18 -12.04
CA GLU A 611 5.36 -19.47 -12.60
C GLU A 611 5.24 -20.40 -11.39
N ASN A 612 4.11 -21.12 -11.32
CA ASN A 612 3.79 -22.05 -10.27
C ASN A 612 5.04 -22.81 -9.80
N GLY A 613 5.46 -22.55 -8.57
CA GLY A 613 6.43 -23.41 -7.90
C GLY A 613 5.81 -24.79 -7.71
N GLU A 614 6.02 -25.69 -8.66
CA GLU A 614 6.08 -27.11 -8.33
C GLU A 614 7.27 -27.31 -7.38
N GLY A 615 6.98 -27.40 -6.09
CA GLY A 615 7.83 -28.02 -5.09
C GLY A 615 8.93 -27.16 -4.46
N ALA A 616 8.77 -26.89 -3.17
CA ALA A 616 9.76 -27.24 -2.14
C ALA A 616 9.07 -27.32 -0.78
#